data_AF-A0A948GEB9-F1
#
_entry.id   AF-A0A948GEB9-F1
#
_cell.length_a   1.000
_cell.length_b   1.000
_cell.length_c   1.000
_cell.angle_alpha   90.00
_cell.angle_beta   90.00
_cell.angle_gamma   90.00
#
_symmetry.space_group_name_H-M   'P 1'
#
loop_
_entity.id
_entity.type
_entity.pdbx_description
1 polymer ?
#
loop_
_entity_poly.entity_id
_entity_poly.type
_entity_poly.pdbx_seq_one_letter_code
_entity_poly.pdbx_strand_id
1 'polypeptide(L)'
;MEKKKYKLFLEVLGRFYEAGLLKNIILIGSWCLYFYENYFKGLNFTPTIRTRDIDFLVPIPPKLRQRVDIPELLKDLGFVLSFIGSKGYMRLDHPELIVEFLVPEKGKGTGKPFPLPEIGLNAQPLRYLDFLASNVIKIKVDNIVAKVPHPAAFALHKLIIHQRRAKPEKANKDLEQALMILSFLIKNDEQPVIRNTFNSMPKQWQKNVLDSLKKAKAEEIIQILEK
;
A
#
# COMPACT_ATOMS: atom_id res chain seq x y z
N MET A 1 -3.04 21.11 -10.31
CA MET A 1 -2.13 20.03 -9.85
C MET A 1 -2.90 18.76 -9.51
N GLU A 2 -3.83 18.79 -8.56
CA GLU A 2 -4.50 17.56 -8.08
C GLU A 2 -5.22 16.77 -9.19
N LYS A 3 -6.03 17.41 -10.04
CA LYS A 3 -6.67 16.75 -11.20
C LYS A 3 -5.68 16.11 -12.19
N LYS A 4 -4.51 16.73 -12.43
CA LYS A 4 -3.47 16.19 -13.33
C LYS A 4 -2.84 14.93 -12.73
N LYS A 5 -2.53 14.96 -11.44
CA LYS A 5 -2.01 13.82 -10.70
C LYS A 5 -2.95 12.62 -10.72
N TYR A 6 -4.24 12.81 -10.44
CA TYR A 6 -5.23 11.72 -10.52
C TYR A 6 -5.38 11.18 -11.94
N LYS A 7 -5.41 12.04 -12.96
CA LYS A 7 -5.45 11.60 -14.36
C LYS A 7 -4.24 10.72 -14.71
N LEU A 8 -3.03 11.14 -14.32
CA LEU A 8 -1.82 10.37 -14.58
C LEU A 8 -1.79 9.05 -13.80
N PHE A 9 -2.29 9.04 -12.56
CA PHE A 9 -2.42 7.80 -11.77
C PHE A 9 -3.33 6.79 -12.47
N LEU A 10 -4.48 7.24 -12.97
CA LEU A 10 -5.42 6.38 -13.71
C LEU A 10 -4.83 5.88 -15.02
N GLU A 11 -4.07 6.72 -15.73
CA GLU A 11 -3.35 6.32 -16.95
C GLU A 11 -2.31 5.21 -16.66
N VAL A 12 -1.50 5.37 -15.61
CA VAL A 12 -0.54 4.33 -15.17
C VAL A 12 -1.26 3.02 -14.83
N LEU A 13 -2.37 3.10 -14.07
CA LEU A 13 -3.15 1.91 -13.73
C LEU A 13 -3.81 1.27 -14.96
N GLY A 14 -4.30 2.06 -15.91
CA GLY A 14 -4.87 1.58 -17.17
C GLY A 14 -3.85 0.75 -17.95
N ARG A 15 -2.64 1.28 -18.14
CA ARG A 15 -1.55 0.56 -18.82
C ARG A 15 -1.13 -0.71 -18.08
N PHE A 16 -1.06 -0.65 -16.75
CA PHE A 16 -0.74 -1.85 -15.96
C PHE A 16 -1.86 -2.90 -16.00
N TYR A 17 -3.12 -2.46 -16.12
CA TYR A 17 -4.26 -3.36 -16.27
C TYR A 17 -4.25 -4.05 -17.63
N GLU A 18 -4.05 -3.28 -18.72
CA GLU A 18 -3.95 -3.77 -20.10
C GLU A 18 -2.77 -4.71 -20.30
N ALA A 19 -1.61 -4.38 -19.73
CA ALA A 19 -0.44 -5.25 -19.70
C ALA A 19 -0.58 -6.46 -18.74
N GLY A 20 -1.72 -6.63 -18.07
CA GLY A 20 -2.00 -7.76 -17.19
C GLY A 20 -1.23 -7.77 -15.86
N LEU A 21 -0.48 -6.70 -15.54
CA LEU A 21 0.35 -6.59 -14.35
C LEU A 21 -0.47 -6.57 -13.05
N LEU A 22 -1.59 -5.86 -13.03
CA LEU A 22 -2.46 -5.71 -11.82
C LEU A 22 -3.06 -7.04 -11.33
N LYS A 23 -2.98 -8.11 -12.13
CA LYS A 23 -3.36 -9.47 -11.70
C LYS A 23 -2.35 -10.05 -10.71
N ASN A 24 -1.10 -9.60 -10.73
CA ASN A 24 0.03 -10.21 -10.02
C ASN A 24 0.69 -9.28 -9.00
N ILE A 25 0.59 -7.97 -9.18
CA ILE A 25 1.06 -6.96 -8.22
C ILE A 25 -0.08 -6.40 -7.39
N ILE A 26 0.23 -5.79 -6.25
CA ILE A 26 -0.73 -5.22 -5.30
C ILE A 26 -0.42 -3.74 -5.16
N LEU A 27 -1.40 -2.86 -5.42
CA LEU A 27 -1.27 -1.45 -5.08
C LEU A 27 -1.29 -1.30 -3.55
N ILE A 28 -0.28 -0.65 -2.99
CA ILE A 28 -0.18 -0.36 -1.56
C ILE A 28 0.05 1.16 -1.35
N GLY A 29 0.22 1.57 -0.09
CA GLY A 29 0.43 2.99 0.22
C GLY A 29 -0.85 3.83 0.12
N SER A 30 -0.72 5.16 0.15
CA SER A 30 -1.88 6.05 0.26
C SER A 30 -2.82 6.03 -0.97
N TRP A 31 -2.37 5.51 -2.11
CA TRP A 31 -3.23 5.37 -3.30
C TRP A 31 -4.27 4.25 -3.17
N CYS A 32 -4.17 3.35 -2.18
CA CYS A 32 -5.27 2.44 -1.84
C CYS A 32 -6.56 3.18 -1.47
N LEU A 33 -6.43 4.40 -0.92
CA LEU A 33 -7.59 5.19 -0.49
C LEU A 33 -8.55 5.49 -1.66
N TYR A 34 -8.03 5.61 -2.88
CA TYR A 34 -8.84 5.78 -4.09
C TYR A 34 -9.80 4.60 -4.29
N PHE A 35 -9.32 3.37 -4.07
CA PHE A 35 -10.16 2.18 -4.18
C PHE A 35 -11.07 1.99 -2.96
N TYR A 36 -10.64 2.45 -1.78
CA TYR A 36 -11.45 2.38 -0.57
C TYR A 36 -12.66 3.32 -0.60
N GLU A 37 -12.64 4.38 -1.42
CA GLU A 37 -13.85 5.16 -1.73
C GLU A 37 -14.97 4.30 -2.29
N ASN A 38 -14.65 3.38 -3.21
CA ASN A 38 -15.63 2.41 -3.69
C ASN A 38 -15.92 1.30 -2.68
N TYR A 39 -14.95 0.93 -1.83
CA TYR A 39 -15.16 -0.08 -0.77
C TYR A 39 -16.21 0.39 0.26
N PHE A 40 -16.06 1.62 0.74
CA PHE A 40 -16.96 2.26 1.70
C PHE A 40 -18.10 3.00 1.02
N LYS A 41 -18.51 2.58 -0.18
CA LYS A 41 -19.59 3.21 -0.91
C LYS A 41 -20.88 3.18 -0.09
N GLY A 42 -21.48 4.35 0.11
CA GLY A 42 -22.64 4.53 1.00
C GLY A 42 -22.27 5.13 2.36
N LEU A 43 -20.98 5.17 2.70
CA LEU A 43 -20.45 6.01 3.76
C LEU A 43 -19.84 7.27 3.14
N ASN A 44 -19.84 8.38 3.88
CA ASN A 44 -19.21 9.64 3.45
C ASN A 44 -17.67 9.57 3.56
N PHE A 45 -17.06 8.54 2.95
CA PHE A 45 -15.62 8.33 2.93
C PHE A 45 -14.99 9.10 1.78
N THR A 46 -14.46 10.30 2.06
CA THR A 46 -13.82 11.17 1.06
C THR A 46 -12.35 11.39 1.41
N PRO A 47 -11.45 10.45 1.04
CA PRO A 47 -10.05 10.52 1.45
C PRO A 47 -9.29 11.58 0.67
N THR A 48 -8.36 12.28 1.34
CA THR A 48 -7.42 13.18 0.65
C THR A 48 -6.08 12.49 0.38
N ILE A 49 -5.73 12.29 -0.90
CA ILE A 49 -4.46 11.68 -1.31
C ILE A 49 -3.45 12.77 -1.69
N ARG A 50 -2.57 13.14 -0.76
CA ARG A 50 -1.52 14.15 -1.00
C ARG A 50 -0.19 13.61 -1.53
N THR A 51 0.02 12.29 -1.49
CA THR A 51 1.30 11.70 -1.92
C THR A 51 1.47 11.76 -3.43
N ARG A 52 2.73 11.74 -3.89
CA ARG A 52 3.12 11.46 -5.29
C ARG A 52 3.57 10.01 -5.47
N ASP A 53 4.07 9.39 -4.41
CA ASP A 53 4.59 8.03 -4.40
C ASP A 53 3.43 7.03 -4.59
N ILE A 54 3.51 6.24 -5.65
CA ILE A 54 2.68 5.08 -5.94
C ILE A 54 3.54 3.84 -5.72
N ASP A 55 3.11 3.03 -4.77
CA ASP A 55 3.84 1.85 -4.34
C ASP A 55 3.13 0.59 -4.84
N PHE A 56 3.85 -0.27 -5.57
CA PHE A 56 3.38 -1.59 -5.94
C PHE A 56 4.16 -2.68 -5.21
N LEU A 57 3.43 -3.51 -4.46
CA LEU A 57 3.97 -4.69 -3.82
C LEU A 57 3.94 -5.88 -4.78
N VAL A 58 5.10 -6.48 -5.02
CA VAL A 58 5.25 -7.75 -5.73
C VAL A 58 5.34 -8.88 -4.69
N PRO A 59 4.36 -9.80 -4.63
CA PRO A 59 4.44 -10.96 -3.74
C PRO A 59 5.65 -11.84 -4.06
N ILE A 60 6.20 -12.51 -3.04
CA ILE A 60 7.26 -13.51 -3.20
C ILE A 60 6.66 -14.92 -3.01
N PRO A 61 6.93 -15.88 -3.91
CA PRO A 61 7.68 -15.71 -5.16
C PRO A 61 6.90 -14.88 -6.21
N PRO A 62 7.58 -14.07 -7.04
CA PRO A 62 6.94 -13.29 -8.09
C PRO A 62 6.14 -14.18 -9.05
N LYS A 63 4.93 -13.76 -9.41
CA LYS A 63 4.05 -14.47 -10.37
C LYS A 63 3.94 -13.72 -11.70
N LEU A 64 4.97 -12.96 -12.06
CA LEU A 64 5.04 -12.17 -13.28
C LEU A 64 5.39 -13.08 -14.47
N ARG A 65 4.37 -13.68 -15.08
CA ARG A 65 4.56 -14.62 -16.21
C ARG A 65 4.84 -13.92 -17.53
N GLN A 66 4.42 -12.67 -17.67
CA GLN A 66 4.63 -11.86 -18.87
C GLN A 66 5.74 -10.87 -18.59
N ARG A 67 6.66 -10.73 -19.57
CA ARG A 67 7.67 -9.68 -19.52
C ARG A 67 7.05 -8.37 -20.02
N VAL A 68 7.13 -7.33 -19.21
CA VAL A 68 6.63 -5.99 -19.52
C VAL A 68 7.69 -4.99 -19.10
N ASP A 69 8.38 -4.36 -20.04
CA ASP A 69 9.34 -3.31 -19.70
C ASP A 69 8.58 -2.06 -19.20
N ILE A 70 8.49 -1.88 -17.88
CA ILE A 70 7.73 -0.78 -17.29
C ILE A 70 8.36 0.59 -17.58
N PRO A 71 9.70 0.77 -17.51
CA PRO A 71 10.34 1.99 -18.00
C PRO A 71 9.91 2.38 -19.41
N GLU A 72 9.93 1.45 -20.36
CA GLU A 72 9.48 1.75 -21.74
C GLU A 72 7.96 1.98 -21.81
N LEU A 73 7.15 1.19 -21.09
CA LEU A 73 5.69 1.33 -21.05
C LEU A 73 5.20 2.70 -20.56
N LEU A 74 5.97 3.38 -19.71
CA LEU A 74 5.59 4.68 -19.12
C LEU A 74 6.38 5.86 -19.69
N LYS A 75 7.25 5.63 -20.67
CA LYS A 75 8.18 6.64 -21.21
C LYS A 75 7.50 7.79 -21.92
N ASP A 76 6.50 7.52 -22.75
CA ASP A 76 5.71 8.54 -23.46
C ASP A 76 4.82 9.38 -22.53
N LEU A 77 4.56 8.88 -21.32
CA LEU A 77 3.95 9.67 -20.24
C LEU A 77 4.95 10.61 -19.55
N GLY A 78 6.23 10.58 -19.94
CA GLY A 78 7.29 11.43 -19.40
C GLY A 78 7.93 10.90 -18.12
N PHE A 79 7.75 9.63 -17.78
CA PHE A 79 8.47 9.01 -16.67
C PHE A 79 9.93 8.77 -17.03
N VAL A 80 10.83 9.03 -16.08
CA VAL A 80 12.27 8.82 -16.23
C VAL A 80 12.75 7.83 -15.18
N LEU A 81 13.50 6.81 -15.62
CA LEU A 81 14.16 5.87 -14.73
C LEU A 81 15.24 6.57 -13.91
N SER A 82 15.14 6.43 -12.59
CA SER A 82 16.05 7.02 -11.62
C SER A 82 16.48 5.99 -10.57
N PHE A 83 17.61 6.26 -9.92
CA PHE A 83 18.18 5.42 -8.88
C PHE A 83 18.25 6.17 -7.55
N ILE A 84 17.81 5.55 -6.47
CA ILE A 84 17.82 6.14 -5.12
C ILE A 84 18.73 5.39 -4.14
N GLY A 85 19.40 6.17 -3.31
CA GLY A 85 20.34 5.70 -2.29
C GLY A 85 21.59 5.02 -2.85
N SER A 86 22.52 4.68 -1.98
CA SER A 86 23.77 4.00 -2.35
C SER A 86 23.59 2.56 -2.84
N LYS A 87 22.38 2.02 -2.73
CA LYS A 87 22.05 0.63 -3.04
C LYS A 87 21.50 0.45 -4.47
N GLY A 88 21.20 1.55 -5.18
CA GLY A 88 20.72 1.49 -6.56
C GLY A 88 19.28 1.00 -6.69
N TYR A 89 18.39 1.36 -5.76
CA TYR A 89 16.96 1.06 -5.93
C TYR A 89 16.40 1.87 -7.09
N MET A 90 15.68 1.21 -7.98
CA MET A 90 15.10 1.82 -9.17
C MET A 90 13.70 2.36 -8.86
N ARG A 91 13.38 3.51 -9.47
CA ARG A 91 12.03 4.08 -9.49
C ARG A 91 11.81 4.86 -10.77
N LEU A 92 10.56 5.16 -11.08
CA LEU A 92 10.19 6.00 -12.20
C LEU A 92 9.71 7.36 -11.68
N ASP A 93 10.46 8.41 -12.00
CA ASP A 93 10.18 9.78 -11.58
C ASP A 93 9.40 10.54 -12.67
N HIS A 94 8.35 11.25 -12.26
CA HIS A 94 7.61 12.22 -13.06
C HIS A 94 7.24 13.43 -12.16
N PRO A 95 7.10 14.67 -12.68
CA PRO A 95 6.78 15.84 -11.83
C PRO A 95 5.57 15.65 -10.90
N GLU A 96 4.55 14.94 -11.38
CA GLU A 96 3.30 14.68 -10.64
C GLU A 96 3.32 13.39 -9.80
N LEU A 97 4.07 12.36 -10.19
CA LEU A 97 3.99 11.01 -9.60
C LEU A 97 5.35 10.32 -9.59
N ILE A 98 5.55 9.43 -8.63
CA ILE A 98 6.72 8.56 -8.54
C ILE A 98 6.20 7.13 -8.44
N VAL A 99 6.70 6.22 -9.27
CA VAL A 99 6.29 4.79 -9.23
C VAL A 99 7.44 3.96 -8.68
N GLU A 100 7.16 3.23 -7.60
CA GLU A 100 8.12 2.38 -6.88
C GLU A 100 7.59 0.95 -6.73
N PHE A 101 8.51 -0.02 -6.71
CA PHE A 101 8.19 -1.43 -6.51
C PHE A 101 8.82 -1.92 -5.21
N LEU A 102 8.04 -2.66 -4.44
CA LEU A 102 8.42 -3.17 -3.13
C LEU A 102 8.22 -4.69 -3.09
N VAL A 103 9.03 -5.37 -2.28
CA VAL A 103 8.87 -6.81 -1.99
C VAL A 103 8.91 -7.07 -0.48
N PRO A 104 8.27 -8.14 0.03
CA PRO A 104 8.38 -8.49 1.44
C PRO A 104 9.80 -8.86 1.85
N GLU A 105 10.27 -8.30 2.97
CA GLU A 105 11.53 -8.65 3.61
C GLU A 105 11.28 -9.44 4.90
N LYS A 106 11.99 -10.56 5.06
CA LYS A 106 11.93 -11.43 6.26
C LYS A 106 13.31 -11.58 6.91
N GLY A 107 13.32 -11.94 8.19
CA GLY A 107 14.54 -12.27 8.93
C GLY A 107 15.49 -11.08 9.10
N LYS A 108 16.80 -11.31 8.91
CA LYS A 108 17.83 -10.26 8.99
C LYS A 108 17.74 -9.25 7.84
N GLY A 109 17.05 -9.61 6.74
CA GLY A 109 17.03 -8.83 5.52
C GLY A 109 18.33 -8.96 4.73
N THR A 110 18.25 -8.74 3.42
CA THR A 110 19.45 -8.73 2.55
C THR A 110 20.02 -7.33 2.44
N GLY A 111 19.19 -6.31 2.66
CA GLY A 111 19.55 -4.92 2.45
C GLY A 111 20.01 -4.62 1.02
N LYS A 112 19.64 -5.44 0.03
CA LYS A 112 19.98 -5.28 -1.39
C LYS A 112 18.70 -5.14 -2.21
N PRO A 113 18.72 -4.45 -3.36
CA PRO A 113 17.59 -4.46 -4.29
C PRO A 113 17.26 -5.89 -4.72
N PHE A 114 15.96 -6.19 -4.79
CA PHE A 114 15.48 -7.46 -5.32
C PHE A 114 15.28 -7.31 -6.83
N PRO A 115 16.00 -8.07 -7.69
CA PRO A 115 15.86 -7.93 -9.12
C PRO A 115 14.48 -8.41 -9.59
N LEU A 116 13.84 -7.63 -10.46
CA LEU A 116 12.58 -7.97 -11.12
C LEU A 116 12.73 -7.80 -12.64
N PRO A 117 13.54 -8.67 -13.29
CA PRO A 117 13.84 -8.55 -14.72
C PRO A 117 12.58 -8.66 -15.60
N GLU A 118 11.52 -9.31 -15.11
CA GLU A 118 10.23 -9.41 -15.80
C GLU A 118 9.56 -8.06 -15.99
N ILE A 119 9.90 -7.05 -15.18
CA ILE A 119 9.37 -5.69 -15.29
C ILE A 119 10.42 -4.61 -15.61
N GLY A 120 11.66 -5.02 -15.93
CA GLY A 120 12.75 -4.09 -16.23
C GLY A 120 13.22 -3.25 -15.04
N LEU A 121 12.90 -3.65 -13.81
CA LEU A 121 13.17 -2.88 -12.59
C LEU A 121 13.78 -3.75 -11.49
N ASN A 122 14.14 -3.12 -10.38
CA ASN A 122 14.33 -3.80 -9.11
C ASN A 122 13.32 -3.27 -8.08
N ALA A 123 13.16 -3.99 -6.98
CA ALA A 123 12.28 -3.62 -5.89
C ALA A 123 13.05 -3.44 -4.59
N GLN A 124 12.56 -2.54 -3.75
CA GLN A 124 13.07 -2.38 -2.40
C GLN A 124 12.42 -3.41 -1.46
N PRO A 125 13.21 -4.25 -0.76
CA PRO A 125 12.67 -5.11 0.28
C PRO A 125 12.26 -4.30 1.51
N LEU A 126 11.04 -4.50 2.01
CA LEU A 126 10.56 -3.90 3.25
C LEU A 126 9.83 -4.91 4.13
N ARG A 127 9.99 -4.75 5.45
CA ARG A 127 9.30 -5.55 6.45
C ARG A 127 7.81 -5.25 6.49
N TYR A 128 7.03 -6.18 7.03
CA TYR A 128 5.56 -6.09 7.23
C TYR A 128 4.73 -6.13 5.94
N LEU A 129 5.34 -6.15 4.75
CA LEU A 129 4.61 -6.25 3.49
C LEU A 129 4.03 -7.64 3.24
N ASP A 130 4.56 -8.69 3.87
CA ASP A 130 4.00 -10.05 3.82
C ASP A 130 2.60 -10.09 4.45
N PHE A 131 2.37 -9.28 5.48
CA PHE A 131 1.05 -9.10 6.07
C PHE A 131 0.04 -8.55 5.07
N LEU A 132 0.41 -7.49 4.35
CA LEU A 132 -0.45 -6.90 3.32
C LEU A 132 -0.68 -7.88 2.18
N ALA A 133 0.36 -8.58 1.71
CA ALA A 133 0.26 -9.56 0.63
C ALA A 133 -0.66 -10.74 0.95
N SER A 134 -0.81 -11.08 2.24
CA SER A 134 -1.66 -12.19 2.70
C SER A 134 -3.12 -11.78 2.90
N ASN A 135 -3.41 -10.47 2.91
CA ASN A 135 -4.74 -9.93 3.21
C ASN A 135 -5.18 -8.98 2.08
N VAL A 136 -5.32 -9.53 0.87
CA VAL A 136 -5.62 -8.77 -0.36
C VAL A 136 -7.05 -8.99 -0.81
N ILE A 137 -7.70 -7.91 -1.23
CA ILE A 137 -8.98 -7.93 -1.94
C ILE A 137 -8.80 -7.37 -3.36
N LYS A 138 -9.79 -7.64 -4.22
CA LYS A 138 -9.88 -7.04 -5.55
C LYS A 138 -11.00 -6.02 -5.53
N ILE A 139 -10.70 -4.79 -5.93
CA ILE A 139 -11.71 -3.73 -6.07
C ILE A 139 -11.73 -3.30 -7.53
N LYS A 140 -12.94 -3.22 -8.09
CA LYS A 140 -13.17 -2.66 -9.42
C LYS A 140 -13.60 -1.21 -9.27
N VAL A 141 -12.85 -0.30 -9.88
CA VAL A 141 -13.24 1.11 -10.06
C VAL A 141 -13.19 1.38 -11.55
N ASP A 142 -14.30 1.88 -12.10
CA ASP A 142 -14.52 2.00 -13.53
C ASP A 142 -14.21 0.67 -14.26
N ASN A 143 -13.25 0.67 -15.18
CA ASN A 143 -12.82 -0.51 -15.93
C ASN A 143 -11.56 -1.18 -15.38
N ILE A 144 -11.02 -0.69 -14.26
CA ILE A 144 -9.77 -1.18 -13.68
C ILE A 144 -10.08 -2.06 -12.47
N VAL A 145 -9.58 -3.30 -12.50
CA VAL A 145 -9.58 -4.18 -11.31
C VAL A 145 -8.18 -4.21 -10.73
N ALA A 146 -8.02 -3.67 -9.53
CA ALA A 146 -6.75 -3.67 -8.81
C ALA A 146 -6.81 -4.59 -7.59
N LYS A 147 -5.68 -5.22 -7.29
CA LYS A 147 -5.42 -5.83 -5.99
C LYS A 147 -4.97 -4.75 -5.02
N VAL A 148 -5.65 -4.64 -3.89
CA VAL A 148 -5.26 -3.76 -2.77
C VAL A 148 -5.34 -4.55 -1.47
N PRO A 149 -4.60 -4.18 -0.41
CA PRO A 149 -4.83 -4.75 0.90
C PRO A 149 -6.27 -4.54 1.34
N HIS A 150 -6.82 -5.46 2.13
CA HIS A 150 -8.07 -5.22 2.85
C HIS A 150 -7.90 -3.97 3.75
N PRO A 151 -8.90 -3.07 3.87
CA PRO A 151 -8.75 -1.85 4.67
C PRO A 151 -8.31 -2.12 6.12
N ALA A 152 -8.79 -3.20 6.74
CA ALA A 152 -8.33 -3.65 8.05
C ALA A 152 -6.81 -3.93 8.08
N ALA A 153 -6.29 -4.69 7.12
CA ALA A 153 -4.87 -5.00 7.02
C ALA A 153 -4.04 -3.73 6.73
N PHE A 154 -4.55 -2.85 5.88
CA PHE A 154 -3.93 -1.54 5.61
C PHE A 154 -3.79 -0.70 6.87
N ALA A 155 -4.86 -0.53 7.63
CA ALA A 155 -4.86 0.29 8.84
C ALA A 155 -3.98 -0.29 9.94
N LEU A 156 -4.07 -1.59 10.18
CA LEU A 156 -3.26 -2.24 11.20
C LEU A 156 -1.77 -2.25 10.82
N HIS A 157 -1.44 -2.42 9.54
CA HIS A 157 -0.07 -2.24 9.04
C HIS A 157 0.46 -0.82 9.31
N LYS A 158 -0.36 0.21 9.05
CA LYS A 158 -0.02 1.61 9.35
C LYS A 158 0.28 1.82 10.84
N LEU A 159 -0.49 1.21 11.74
CA LEU A 159 -0.25 1.22 13.20
C LEU A 159 1.07 0.53 13.62
N ILE A 160 1.63 -0.36 12.81
CA ILE A 160 2.94 -0.96 13.07
C ILE A 160 4.07 -0.04 12.56
N ILE A 161 3.93 0.46 11.34
CA ILE A 161 5.04 1.17 10.67
C ILE A 161 5.20 2.62 11.11
N HIS A 162 4.15 3.30 11.60
CA HIS A 162 4.26 4.72 11.98
C HIS A 162 5.29 4.93 13.09
N GLN A 163 5.39 4.00 14.04
CA GLN A 163 6.38 4.01 15.14
C GLN A 163 7.83 3.91 14.66
N ARG A 164 8.04 3.58 13.38
CA ARG A 164 9.35 3.35 12.75
C ARG A 164 9.70 4.45 11.76
N ARG A 165 8.83 5.43 11.56
CA ARG A 165 9.09 6.55 10.65
C ARG A 165 10.04 7.53 11.33
N ALA A 166 11.13 7.85 10.65
CA ALA A 166 12.06 8.87 11.11
C ALA A 166 11.46 10.29 11.06
N LYS A 167 10.53 10.53 10.13
CA LYS A 167 9.87 11.83 9.96
C LYS A 167 8.54 11.86 10.72
N PRO A 168 8.37 12.74 11.73
CA PRO A 168 7.15 12.84 12.51
C PRO A 168 5.90 13.10 11.66
N GLU A 169 6.00 13.90 10.58
CA GLU A 169 4.84 14.18 9.73
C GLU A 169 4.35 12.93 9.00
N LYS A 170 5.26 12.04 8.60
CA LYS A 170 4.91 10.74 8.01
C LYS A 170 4.32 9.79 9.06
N ALA A 171 4.83 9.82 10.30
CA ALA A 171 4.30 9.01 11.39
C ALA A 171 2.85 9.41 11.72
N ASN A 172 2.60 10.71 11.94
CA ASN A 172 1.27 11.23 12.27
C ASN A 172 0.27 10.95 11.15
N LYS A 173 0.66 11.17 9.88
CA LYS A 173 -0.20 10.85 8.75
C LYS A 173 -0.54 9.35 8.67
N ASP A 174 0.43 8.47 8.94
CA ASP A 174 0.18 7.03 8.95
C ASP A 174 -0.80 6.64 10.07
N LEU A 175 -0.67 7.24 11.26
CA LEU A 175 -1.60 7.05 12.38
C LEU A 175 -3.01 7.56 12.08
N GLU A 176 -3.14 8.80 11.59
CA GLU A 176 -4.42 9.41 11.21
C GLU A 176 -5.15 8.57 10.16
N GLN A 177 -4.44 8.12 9.11
CA GLN A 177 -5.03 7.25 8.08
C GLN A 177 -5.48 5.91 8.66
N ALA A 178 -4.73 5.34 9.60
CA ALA A 178 -5.11 4.09 10.24
C ALA A 178 -6.40 4.23 11.06
N LEU A 179 -6.46 5.25 11.93
CA LEU A 179 -7.63 5.50 12.78
C LEU A 179 -8.87 5.84 11.95
N MET A 180 -8.70 6.65 10.90
CA MET A 180 -9.78 6.95 9.96
C MET A 180 -10.33 5.67 9.33
N ILE A 181 -9.49 4.82 8.73
CA ILE A 181 -9.96 3.59 8.08
C ILE A 181 -10.63 2.63 9.08
N LEU A 182 -10.07 2.48 10.30
CA LEU A 182 -10.69 1.65 11.33
C LEU A 182 -12.06 2.18 11.73
N SER A 183 -12.22 3.50 11.87
CA SER A 183 -13.53 4.10 12.18
C SER A 183 -14.57 3.85 11.07
N PHE A 184 -14.17 3.83 9.80
CA PHE A 184 -15.07 3.52 8.68
C PHE A 184 -15.43 2.03 8.61
N LEU A 185 -14.49 1.14 8.92
CA LEU A 185 -14.81 -0.29 9.08
C LEU A 185 -15.82 -0.52 10.21
N ILE A 186 -15.68 0.19 11.34
CA ILE A 186 -16.64 0.11 12.46
C ILE A 186 -18.01 0.61 12.03
N LYS A 187 -18.09 1.74 11.34
CA LYS A 187 -19.34 2.28 10.78
C LYS A 187 -19.99 1.39 9.72
N ASN A 188 -19.20 0.48 9.14
CA ASN A 188 -19.67 -0.50 8.16
C ASN A 188 -19.96 -1.88 8.80
N ASP A 189 -20.02 -1.97 10.13
CA ASP A 189 -20.24 -3.19 10.91
C ASP A 189 -19.20 -4.31 10.67
N GLU A 190 -17.96 -3.94 10.37
CA GLU A 190 -16.85 -4.87 10.06
C GLU A 190 -15.91 -5.14 11.24
N GLN A 191 -16.38 -4.94 12.49
CA GLN A 191 -15.60 -5.22 13.70
C GLN A 191 -15.05 -6.66 13.75
N PRO A 192 -15.80 -7.72 13.34
CA PRO A 192 -15.26 -9.08 13.26
C PRO A 192 -14.07 -9.20 12.30
N VAL A 193 -14.09 -8.48 11.17
CA VAL A 193 -13.00 -8.50 10.19
C VAL A 193 -11.75 -7.84 10.74
N ILE A 194 -11.91 -6.70 11.45
CA ILE A 194 -10.81 -6.02 12.15
C ILE A 194 -10.16 -6.99 13.14
N ARG A 195 -10.97 -7.64 14.00
CA ARG A 195 -10.50 -8.61 15.01
C ARG A 195 -9.76 -9.78 14.38
N ASN A 196 -10.34 -10.42 13.37
CA ASN A 196 -9.75 -11.58 12.71
C ASN A 196 -8.41 -11.24 12.05
N THR A 197 -8.35 -10.08 11.40
CA THR A 197 -7.13 -9.59 10.73
C THR A 197 -6.04 -9.21 11.75
N PHE A 198 -6.41 -8.66 12.91
CA PHE A 198 -5.49 -8.43 14.02
C PHE A 198 -4.96 -9.74 14.62
N ASN A 199 -5.85 -10.70 14.87
CA ASN A 199 -5.52 -11.99 15.47
C ASN A 199 -4.63 -12.86 14.58
N SER A 200 -4.66 -12.66 13.26
CA SER A 200 -3.77 -13.36 12.32
C SER A 200 -2.32 -12.85 12.35
N MET A 201 -2.04 -11.72 13.03
CA MET A 201 -0.68 -11.19 13.14
C MET A 201 0.14 -11.90 14.23
N PRO A 202 1.48 -11.91 14.12
CA PRO A 202 2.35 -12.28 15.22
C PRO A 202 2.07 -11.48 16.51
N LYS A 203 2.22 -12.11 17.68
CA LYS A 203 1.94 -11.49 18.99
C LYS A 203 2.72 -10.20 19.24
N GLN A 204 3.96 -10.11 18.77
CA GLN A 204 4.74 -8.87 18.88
C GLN A 204 4.14 -7.72 18.06
N TRP A 205 3.52 -8.01 16.91
CA TRP A 205 2.88 -7.00 16.08
C TRP A 205 1.55 -6.57 16.69
N GLN A 206 0.78 -7.51 17.24
CA GLN A 206 -0.42 -7.22 18.03
C GLN A 206 -0.10 -6.25 19.17
N LYS A 207 0.97 -6.51 19.93
CA LYS A 207 1.45 -5.59 20.99
C LYS A 207 1.75 -4.19 20.45
N ASN A 208 2.51 -4.08 19.36
CA ASN A 208 2.86 -2.78 18.78
C ASN A 208 1.61 -1.99 18.33
N VAL A 209 0.60 -2.68 17.77
CA VAL A 209 -0.68 -2.08 17.39
C VAL A 209 -1.41 -1.56 18.63
N LEU A 210 -1.54 -2.37 19.69
CA LEU A 210 -2.19 -1.95 20.93
C LEU A 210 -1.48 -0.77 21.58
N ASP A 211 -0.14 -0.77 21.61
CA ASP A 211 0.66 0.34 22.15
C ASP A 211 0.41 1.64 21.36
N SER A 212 0.21 1.54 20.05
CA SER A 212 -0.13 2.69 19.20
C SER A 212 -1.51 3.24 19.51
N LEU A 213 -2.50 2.35 19.64
CA LEU A 213 -3.88 2.73 19.93
C LEU A 213 -4.01 3.35 21.33
N LYS A 214 -3.28 2.82 22.32
CA LYS A 214 -3.21 3.38 23.68
C LYS A 214 -2.64 4.81 23.67
N LYS A 215 -1.54 5.04 22.95
CA LYS A 215 -0.96 6.38 22.79
C LYS A 215 -1.92 7.35 22.08
N ALA A 216 -2.69 6.85 21.13
CA ALA A 216 -3.69 7.61 20.40
C ALA A 216 -5.02 7.80 21.15
N LYS A 217 -5.19 7.19 22.34
CA LYS A 217 -6.45 7.19 23.10
C LYS A 217 -7.64 6.73 22.26
N ALA A 218 -7.48 5.59 21.61
CA ALA A 218 -8.50 4.99 20.74
C ALA A 218 -9.21 3.82 21.46
N GLU A 219 -9.85 4.09 22.60
CA GLU A 219 -10.40 3.05 23.49
C GLU A 219 -11.42 2.14 22.80
N GLU A 220 -12.28 2.70 21.94
CA GLU A 220 -13.28 1.93 21.18
C GLU A 220 -12.62 0.84 20.32
N ILE A 221 -11.56 1.19 19.59
CA ILE A 221 -10.82 0.26 18.74
C ILE A 221 -10.13 -0.80 19.61
N ILE A 222 -9.56 -0.42 20.75
CA ILE A 222 -8.91 -1.36 21.68
C ILE A 222 -9.91 -2.39 22.18
N GLN A 223 -11.10 -1.96 22.64
CA GLN A 223 -12.16 -2.86 23.08
C GLN A 223 -12.62 -3.81 21.97
N ILE A 224 -12.66 -3.33 20.72
CA ILE A 224 -12.94 -4.18 19.57
C ILE A 224 -11.85 -5.20 19.37
N LEU A 225 -10.57 -4.91 19.60
CA LEU A 225 -9.49 -5.87 19.38
C LEU A 225 -9.32 -6.89 20.51
N GLU A 226 -9.67 -6.53 21.75
CA GLU A 226 -9.44 -7.36 22.95
C GLU A 226 -10.59 -8.33 23.28
N LYS A 227 -11.77 -8.14 22.69
CA LYS A 227 -12.90 -9.09 22.79
C LYS A 227 -12.62 -10.47 22.13
#